data_AF-A0A356KNM1-F1
#
_entry.id   AF-A0A356KNM1-F1
#
_cell.length_a   1.000
_cell.length_b   1.000
_cell.length_c   1.000
_cell.angle_alpha   90.00
_cell.angle_beta   90.00
_cell.angle_gamma   90.00
#
_symmetry.space_group_name_H-M   'P 1'
#
loop_
_entity.id
_entity.type
_entity.pdbx_description
1 polymer ?
#
loop_
_entity_poly.entity_id
_entity_poly.type
_entity_poly.pdbx_seq_one_letter_code
_entity_poly.pdbx_strand_id
1 'polypeptide(L)'
;MRTLLAAFALLVLTLPARAQGIELEKIVQAPGVVPLGEGVKVGYRYERTTKVQDQVTREWLAVVGETKDAWEIETNQILVHMAQSMPDAKGARFALVVDKKTHQVLVAKLGKPGAPLKEARIMQMALPKQQEKPKPSRSEDLAVGEEKIPADVYVTEIEGVGTMTSYVGKRGSELEGMLLKMEGPQSYELKALPKEESFELEDEGEDGKKLQVVARRAEYTNGQSITTCKHPVAKAFNLQHMLEYSTPVMTMKIVSLRTDAKKTLTWGE
;
A
#
# COMPACT_ATOMS: atom_id res chain seq x y z
N MET A 1 36.91 34.76 55.82
CA MET A 1 37.35 34.67 54.40
C MET A 1 37.86 33.26 54.13
N ARG A 2 37.55 32.73 52.95
CA ARG A 2 37.89 31.42 52.36
C ARG A 2 36.93 30.27 52.68
N THR A 3 35.84 30.29 51.93
CA THR A 3 35.08 29.13 51.43
C THR A 3 36.00 28.16 50.69
N LEU A 4 35.89 26.86 50.99
CA LEU A 4 36.33 25.79 50.09
C LEU A 4 35.13 24.85 49.85
N LEU A 5 34.65 24.85 48.62
CA LEU A 5 33.75 23.85 48.06
C LEU A 5 34.47 22.49 48.06
N ALA A 6 33.81 21.45 48.56
CA ALA A 6 34.14 20.07 48.23
C ALA A 6 32.99 19.51 47.38
N ALA A 7 33.28 19.33 46.09
CA ALA A 7 32.40 18.70 45.12
C ALA A 7 32.27 17.20 45.43
N PHE A 8 31.05 16.75 45.69
CA PHE A 8 30.70 15.33 45.71
C PHE A 8 30.50 14.89 44.24
N ALA A 9 31.55 14.37 43.63
CA ALA A 9 31.46 13.72 42.33
C ALA A 9 30.76 12.37 42.50
N LEU A 10 29.45 12.35 42.21
CA LEU A 10 28.69 11.12 42.05
C LEU A 10 29.14 10.47 40.73
N LEU A 11 30.07 9.51 40.83
CA LEU A 11 30.43 8.64 39.72
C LEU A 11 29.24 7.71 39.43
N VAL A 12 28.25 8.21 38.69
CA VAL A 12 27.22 7.37 38.09
C VAL A 12 27.89 6.60 36.97
N LEU A 13 28.27 5.36 37.25
CA LEU A 13 28.54 4.36 36.24
C LEU A 13 27.22 4.13 35.47
N THR A 14 26.93 4.97 34.48
CA THR A 14 25.97 4.64 33.44
C THR A 14 26.59 3.54 32.60
N LEU A 15 26.45 2.29 33.05
CA LEU A 15 26.47 1.18 32.11
C LEU A 15 25.38 1.51 31.08
N PRO A 16 25.70 1.62 29.78
CA PRO A 16 24.64 1.72 28.81
C PRO A 16 23.76 0.49 29.01
N ALA A 17 22.46 0.73 29.20
CA ALA A 17 21.47 -0.31 29.01
C ALA A 17 21.65 -0.81 27.58
N ARG A 18 22.50 -1.82 27.39
CA ARG A 18 22.38 -2.75 26.28
C ARG A 18 21.03 -3.41 26.51
N ALA A 19 19.97 -2.75 26.04
CA ALA A 19 18.77 -3.43 25.61
C ALA A 19 19.29 -4.66 24.87
N GLN A 20 18.89 -5.85 25.31
CA GLN A 20 19.12 -7.08 24.59
C GLN A 20 18.43 -6.89 23.23
N GLY A 21 19.18 -6.31 22.29
CA GLY A 21 18.67 -5.72 21.07
C GLY A 21 18.37 -6.87 20.13
N ILE A 22 17.11 -7.25 20.07
CA ILE A 22 16.66 -8.16 19.02
C ILE A 22 16.91 -7.43 17.70
N GLU A 23 17.82 -7.96 16.90
CA GLU A 23 18.18 -7.37 15.62
C GLU A 23 16.96 -7.35 14.69
N LEU A 24 16.76 -6.23 13.99
CA LEU A 24 15.58 -5.99 13.17
C LEU A 24 15.38 -7.10 12.11
N GLU A 25 16.45 -7.57 11.49
CA GLU A 25 16.43 -8.65 10.50
C GLU A 25 15.96 -10.00 11.05
N LYS A 26 16.00 -10.20 12.37
CA LYS A 26 15.54 -11.45 13.01
C LYS A 26 14.04 -11.48 13.25
N ILE A 27 13.38 -10.31 13.24
CA ILE A 27 11.95 -10.17 13.54
C ILE A 27 11.12 -9.69 12.36
N VAL A 28 11.68 -8.87 11.48
CA VAL A 28 10.92 -8.37 10.33
C VAL A 28 11.03 -9.37 9.19
N GLN A 29 9.87 -9.67 8.60
CA GLN A 29 9.78 -10.51 7.42
C GLN A 29 9.35 -9.65 6.24
N ALA A 30 10.02 -9.86 5.11
CA ALA A 30 9.58 -9.33 3.83
C ALA A 30 8.29 -10.03 3.37
N PRO A 31 7.43 -9.35 2.59
CA PRO A 31 6.27 -10.00 1.98
C PRO A 31 6.72 -11.15 1.06
N GLY A 32 5.91 -12.21 0.97
CA GLY A 32 6.18 -13.32 0.05
C GLY A 32 5.88 -13.00 -1.41
N VAL A 33 4.97 -12.05 -1.66
CA VAL A 33 4.51 -11.62 -2.97
C VAL A 33 4.37 -10.10 -2.99
N VAL A 34 4.76 -9.47 -4.09
CA VAL A 34 4.52 -8.04 -4.33
C VAL A 34 3.54 -7.91 -5.49
N PRO A 35 2.29 -7.47 -5.27
CA PRO A 35 1.26 -7.47 -6.30
C PRO A 35 1.49 -6.33 -7.31
N LEU A 36 2.39 -6.54 -8.26
CA LEU A 36 2.61 -5.64 -9.40
C LEU A 36 1.56 -5.88 -10.49
N GLY A 37 1.24 -4.83 -11.24
CA GLY A 37 0.31 -4.85 -12.36
C GLY A 37 1.01 -4.87 -13.70
N GLU A 38 0.22 -4.93 -14.77
CA GLU A 38 0.75 -4.84 -16.13
C GLU A 38 1.44 -3.49 -16.39
N GLY A 39 2.53 -3.54 -17.16
CA GLY A 39 3.23 -2.33 -17.63
C GLY A 39 4.13 -1.67 -16.58
N VAL A 40 4.49 -2.40 -15.51
CA VAL A 40 5.50 -1.95 -14.55
C VAL A 40 6.86 -1.76 -15.22
N LYS A 41 7.57 -0.68 -14.84
CA LYS A 41 8.85 -0.27 -15.41
C LYS A 41 9.81 0.20 -14.32
N VAL A 42 11.11 0.09 -14.59
CA VAL A 42 12.14 0.74 -13.77
C VAL A 42 11.91 2.25 -13.75
N GLY A 43 12.13 2.87 -12.59
CA GLY A 43 11.86 4.28 -12.32
C GLY A 43 10.46 4.51 -11.74
N TYR A 44 9.55 3.54 -11.81
CA TYR A 44 8.21 3.74 -11.25
C TYR A 44 8.25 3.70 -9.73
N ARG A 45 7.59 4.67 -9.10
CA ARG A 45 7.41 4.73 -7.65
C ARG A 45 6.05 5.30 -7.31
N TYR A 46 5.46 4.80 -6.25
CA TYR A 46 4.35 5.48 -5.60
C TYR A 46 4.66 5.73 -4.13
N GLU A 47 3.94 6.68 -3.58
CA GLU A 47 3.91 6.94 -2.15
C GLU A 47 2.48 7.16 -1.69
N ARG A 48 2.15 6.63 -0.52
CA ARG A 48 0.84 6.74 0.09
C ARG A 48 0.95 7.16 1.54
N THR A 49 -0.05 7.91 1.99
CA THR A 49 -0.29 8.16 3.40
C THR A 49 -1.47 7.34 3.88
N THR A 50 -1.30 6.65 5.00
CA THR A 50 -2.40 6.00 5.71
C THR A 50 -2.60 6.71 7.03
N LYS A 51 -3.79 7.29 7.21
CA LYS A 51 -4.26 7.89 8.46
C LYS A 51 -5.25 6.92 9.13
N VAL A 52 -4.94 6.50 10.34
CA VAL A 52 -5.86 5.76 11.22
C VAL A 52 -5.86 6.50 12.54
N GLN A 53 -7.04 7.00 12.96
CA GLN A 53 -7.15 7.89 14.12
C GLN A 53 -6.14 9.06 14.03
N ASP A 54 -5.29 9.22 15.04
CA ASP A 54 -4.26 10.28 15.11
C ASP A 54 -2.90 9.85 14.54
N GLN A 55 -2.79 8.63 14.00
CA GLN A 55 -1.56 8.13 13.41
C GLN A 55 -1.55 8.31 11.90
N VAL A 56 -0.49 8.94 11.39
CA VAL A 56 -0.21 9.05 9.95
C VAL A 56 1.07 8.29 9.65
N THR A 57 1.00 7.39 8.68
CA THR A 57 2.16 6.64 8.18
C THR A 57 2.32 6.92 6.70
N ARG A 58 3.59 7.00 6.26
CA ARG A 58 3.94 7.30 4.87
C ARG A 58 4.77 6.14 4.31
N GLU A 59 4.17 5.45 3.35
CA GLU A 59 4.70 4.23 2.75
C GLU A 59 4.96 4.45 1.27
N TRP A 60 6.03 3.85 0.76
CA TRP A 60 6.37 3.92 -0.66
C TRP A 60 6.94 2.59 -1.13
N LEU A 61 6.81 2.37 -2.44
CA LEU A 61 7.42 1.26 -3.14
C LEU A 61 7.92 1.78 -4.48
N ALA A 62 9.14 1.37 -4.87
CA ALA A 62 9.80 1.81 -6.09
C ALA A 62 10.44 0.62 -6.81
N VAL A 63 10.30 0.59 -8.14
CA VAL A 63 11.05 -0.32 -9.01
C VAL A 63 12.31 0.40 -9.44
N VAL A 64 13.45 -0.06 -8.96
CA VAL A 64 14.74 0.64 -9.07
C VAL A 64 15.72 -0.02 -10.02
N GLY A 65 15.41 -1.23 -10.46
CA GLY A 65 16.21 -1.99 -11.41
C GLY A 65 15.43 -3.18 -11.96
N GLU A 66 15.96 -3.82 -13.00
CA GLU A 66 15.41 -5.04 -13.53
C GLU A 66 16.49 -5.90 -14.19
N THR A 67 16.27 -7.20 -14.18
CA THR A 67 16.97 -8.17 -15.01
C THR A 67 16.00 -8.74 -16.05
N LYS A 68 16.44 -9.75 -16.80
CA LYS A 68 15.56 -10.46 -17.73
C LYS A 68 14.32 -11.03 -17.04
N ASP A 69 14.50 -11.63 -15.86
CA ASP A 69 13.47 -12.45 -15.20
C ASP A 69 12.96 -11.85 -13.88
N ALA A 70 13.58 -10.79 -13.36
CA ALA A 70 13.19 -10.19 -12.08
C ALA A 70 13.19 -8.65 -12.08
N TRP A 71 12.42 -8.06 -11.17
CA TRP A 71 12.50 -6.66 -10.79
C TRP A 71 13.29 -6.50 -9.49
N GLU A 72 14.06 -5.42 -9.39
CA GLU A 72 14.59 -4.93 -8.13
C GLU A 72 13.66 -3.85 -7.57
N ILE A 73 13.21 -4.06 -6.35
CA ILE A 73 12.27 -3.17 -5.66
C ILE A 73 12.89 -2.66 -4.38
N GLU A 74 12.72 -1.37 -4.11
CA GLU A 74 12.94 -0.81 -2.79
C GLU A 74 11.60 -0.40 -2.16
N THR A 75 11.43 -0.61 -0.86
CA THR A 75 10.20 -0.26 -0.15
C THR A 75 10.46 -0.03 1.35
N ASN A 76 9.66 0.81 1.98
CA ASN A 76 9.61 0.97 3.44
C ASN A 76 8.30 0.43 4.06
N GLN A 77 7.47 -0.24 3.26
CA GLN A 77 6.22 -0.83 3.72
C GLN A 77 6.48 -1.76 4.91
N ILE A 78 5.52 -1.82 5.84
CA ILE A 78 5.61 -2.54 7.13
C ILE A 78 6.60 -1.88 8.11
N LEU A 79 7.80 -1.48 7.66
CA LEU A 79 8.84 -0.88 8.50
C LEU A 79 8.43 0.46 9.10
N VAL A 80 7.63 1.25 8.38
CA VAL A 80 7.16 2.56 8.88
C VAL A 80 6.32 2.43 10.15
N HIS A 81 5.55 1.36 10.29
CA HIS A 81 4.76 1.09 11.50
C HIS A 81 5.67 0.70 12.67
N MET A 82 6.69 -0.11 12.39
CA MET A 82 7.66 -0.54 13.40
C MET A 82 8.57 0.58 13.88
N ALA A 83 8.85 1.57 13.02
CA ALA A 83 9.70 2.72 13.36
C ALA A 83 9.17 3.56 14.54
N GLN A 84 7.89 3.45 14.89
CA GLN A 84 7.30 4.13 16.05
C GLN A 84 7.74 3.52 17.39
N SER A 85 7.96 2.20 17.43
CA SER A 85 8.35 1.47 18.65
C SER A 85 9.78 0.94 18.62
N MET A 86 10.42 0.91 17.44
CA MET A 86 11.77 0.38 17.22
C MET A 86 12.62 1.42 16.50
N PRO A 87 13.48 2.17 17.21
CA PRO A 87 14.34 3.20 16.61
C PRO A 87 15.20 2.68 15.45
N ASP A 88 15.63 1.42 15.50
CA ASP A 88 16.43 0.81 14.43
C ASP A 88 15.67 0.67 13.11
N ALA A 89 14.33 0.55 13.14
CA ALA A 89 13.49 0.53 11.94
C ALA A 89 13.34 1.92 11.30
N LYS A 90 13.68 3.01 12.01
CA LYS A 90 13.63 4.36 11.45
C LYS A 90 14.62 4.50 10.29
N GLY A 91 14.08 4.80 9.10
CA GLY A 91 14.85 4.94 7.87
C GLY A 91 15.30 3.62 7.24
N ALA A 92 14.94 2.47 7.84
CA ALA A 92 15.19 1.17 7.25
C ALA A 92 14.30 0.93 6.01
N ARG A 93 14.81 0.12 5.09
CA ARG A 93 14.19 -0.21 3.81
C ARG A 93 14.45 -1.66 3.46
N PHE A 94 13.51 -2.28 2.78
CA PHE A 94 13.74 -3.52 2.08
C PHE A 94 14.29 -3.27 0.67
N ALA A 95 15.24 -4.09 0.29
CA ALA A 95 15.64 -4.34 -1.08
C ALA A 95 15.13 -5.74 -1.46
N LEU A 96 14.24 -5.83 -2.44
CA LEU A 96 13.59 -7.06 -2.85
C LEU A 96 13.97 -7.39 -4.30
N VAL A 97 14.21 -8.67 -4.58
CA VAL A 97 14.21 -9.21 -5.94
C VAL A 97 12.91 -9.96 -6.14
N VAL A 98 12.14 -9.57 -7.15
CA VAL A 98 10.79 -10.10 -7.40
C VAL A 98 10.72 -10.73 -8.79
N ASP A 99 10.29 -11.98 -8.86
CA ASP A 99 10.11 -12.71 -10.11
C ASP A 99 9.03 -12.06 -10.99
N LYS A 100 9.32 -11.85 -12.28
CA LYS A 100 8.40 -11.16 -13.20
C LYS A 100 7.14 -11.93 -13.54
N LYS A 101 7.17 -13.27 -13.42
CA LYS A 101 6.09 -14.15 -13.83
C LYS A 101 5.15 -14.46 -12.67
N THR A 102 5.70 -14.71 -11.49
CA THR A 102 4.94 -15.15 -10.31
C THR A 102 4.75 -14.04 -9.28
N HIS A 103 5.46 -12.92 -9.41
CA HIS A 103 5.49 -11.81 -8.46
C HIS A 103 5.97 -12.21 -7.06
N GLN A 104 6.61 -13.38 -6.95
CA GLN A 104 7.17 -13.87 -5.70
C GLN A 104 8.49 -13.16 -5.39
N VAL A 105 8.69 -12.87 -4.10
CA VAL A 105 9.97 -12.37 -3.62
C VAL A 105 10.96 -13.53 -3.58
N LEU A 106 12.04 -13.41 -4.35
CA LEU A 106 13.13 -14.38 -4.45
C LEU A 106 14.22 -14.12 -3.41
N VAL A 107 14.54 -12.84 -3.21
CA VAL A 107 15.56 -12.37 -2.27
C VAL A 107 15.03 -11.14 -1.56
N ALA A 108 15.26 -11.07 -0.25
CA ALA A 108 14.98 -9.89 0.54
C ALA A 108 16.20 -9.53 1.38
N LYS A 109 16.66 -8.28 1.27
CA LYS A 109 17.66 -7.71 2.15
C LYS A 109 17.09 -6.47 2.84
N LEU A 110 17.50 -6.24 4.08
CA LEU A 110 17.07 -5.13 4.94
C LEU A 110 18.28 -4.27 5.30
N GLY A 111 18.11 -2.95 5.25
CA GLY A 111 19.16 -2.04 5.69
C GLY A 111 18.78 -0.57 5.57
N LYS A 112 19.76 0.30 5.78
CA LYS A 112 19.63 1.75 5.63
C LYS A 112 20.50 2.23 4.46
N PRO A 113 20.15 3.34 3.79
CA PRO A 113 21.02 3.93 2.78
C PRO A 113 22.44 4.16 3.33
N GLY A 114 23.44 3.79 2.55
CA GLY A 114 24.86 3.90 2.93
C GLY A 114 25.37 2.84 3.93
N ALA A 115 24.52 1.95 4.44
CA ALA A 115 24.91 0.83 5.29
C ALA A 115 24.82 -0.52 4.53
N PRO A 116 25.64 -1.52 4.90
CA PRO A 116 25.50 -2.87 4.36
C PRO A 116 24.11 -3.45 4.60
N LEU A 117 23.55 -4.10 3.58
CA LEU A 117 22.28 -4.80 3.70
C LEU A 117 22.49 -6.18 4.34
N LYS A 118 21.55 -6.60 5.19
CA LYS A 118 21.50 -7.94 5.77
C LYS A 118 20.35 -8.73 5.19
N GLU A 119 20.51 -10.05 5.04
CA GLU A 119 19.41 -10.90 4.57
C GLU A 119 18.22 -10.84 5.54
N ALA A 120 17.02 -10.78 4.97
CA ALA A 120 15.78 -10.79 5.73
C ALA A 120 14.98 -12.04 5.36
N ARG A 121 14.23 -12.56 6.35
CA ARG A 121 13.33 -13.69 6.11
C ARG A 121 12.18 -13.24 5.20
N ILE A 122 11.78 -14.13 4.29
CA ILE A 122 10.61 -13.92 3.43
C ILE A 122 9.44 -14.68 4.05
N MET A 123 8.29 -14.02 4.19
CA MET A 123 7.06 -14.66 4.62
C MET A 123 6.66 -15.70 3.58
N GLN A 124 6.72 -16.99 3.95
CA GLN A 124 6.27 -18.05 3.08
C GLN A 124 4.75 -18.02 3.00
N MET A 125 4.22 -17.62 1.86
CA MET A 125 2.81 -17.81 1.53
C MET A 125 2.69 -18.98 0.57
N ALA A 126 1.77 -19.90 0.86
CA ALA A 126 1.26 -20.78 -0.18
C ALA A 126 0.66 -19.88 -1.27
N LEU A 127 1.12 -20.05 -2.52
CA LEU A 127 0.50 -19.33 -3.63
C LEU A 127 -1.00 -19.63 -3.62
N PRO A 128 -1.87 -18.61 -3.57
CA PRO A 128 -3.30 -18.85 -3.72
C PRO A 128 -3.48 -19.57 -5.05
N LYS A 129 -4.16 -20.73 -5.01
CA LYS A 129 -4.54 -21.44 -6.24
C LYS A 129 -5.30 -20.44 -7.10
N GLN A 130 -4.95 -20.35 -8.38
CA GLN A 130 -5.65 -19.51 -9.33
C GLN A 130 -7.12 -19.95 -9.35
N GLN A 131 -7.98 -19.23 -8.63
CA GLN A 131 -9.41 -19.49 -8.62
C GLN A 131 -9.97 -18.99 -9.95
N GLU A 132 -10.81 -19.80 -10.59
CA GLU A 132 -11.61 -19.32 -11.71
C GLU A 132 -12.41 -18.10 -11.25
N LYS A 133 -12.50 -17.07 -12.10
CA LYS A 133 -13.32 -15.90 -11.78
C LYS A 133 -14.74 -16.38 -11.48
N PRO A 134 -15.34 -15.98 -10.35
CA PRO A 134 -16.70 -16.39 -10.02
C PRO A 134 -17.63 -15.97 -11.17
N LYS A 135 -18.57 -16.85 -11.53
CA LYS A 135 -19.62 -16.52 -12.49
C LYS A 135 -20.72 -15.76 -11.76
N PRO A 136 -21.31 -14.72 -12.37
CA PRO A 136 -22.46 -14.06 -11.78
C PRO A 136 -23.63 -15.03 -11.66
N SER A 137 -24.35 -14.94 -10.55
CA SER A 137 -25.57 -15.72 -10.30
C SER A 137 -26.73 -15.25 -11.21
N ARG A 138 -26.79 -13.95 -11.49
CA ARG A 138 -27.73 -13.31 -12.42
C ARG A 138 -27.21 -11.93 -12.83
N SER A 139 -27.87 -11.28 -13.78
CA SER A 139 -27.69 -9.86 -14.08
C SER A 139 -29.01 -9.11 -13.89
N GLU A 140 -28.95 -7.87 -13.44
CA GLU A 140 -30.12 -7.00 -13.25
C GLU A 140 -29.75 -5.52 -13.40
N ASP A 141 -30.74 -4.65 -13.60
CA ASP A 141 -30.53 -3.21 -13.60
C ASP A 141 -30.72 -2.66 -12.19
N LEU A 142 -29.66 -2.07 -11.64
CA LEU A 142 -29.65 -1.46 -10.32
C LEU A 142 -29.88 0.05 -10.43
N ALA A 143 -30.79 0.58 -9.60
CA ALA A 143 -30.95 2.02 -9.48
C ALA A 143 -29.76 2.62 -8.70
N VAL A 144 -29.09 3.61 -9.29
CA VAL A 144 -28.04 4.41 -8.66
C VAL A 144 -28.39 5.87 -8.88
N GLY A 145 -28.86 6.55 -7.84
CA GLY A 145 -29.49 7.86 -7.99
C GLY A 145 -30.72 7.77 -8.90
N GLU A 146 -30.74 8.58 -9.96
CA GLU A 146 -31.84 8.59 -10.95
C GLU A 146 -31.60 7.61 -12.12
N GLU A 147 -30.41 7.00 -12.21
CA GLU A 147 -30.01 6.16 -13.34
C GLU A 147 -30.15 4.67 -13.05
N LYS A 148 -30.34 3.88 -14.12
CA LYS A 148 -30.34 2.41 -14.06
C LYS A 148 -29.05 1.87 -14.65
N ILE A 149 -28.28 1.16 -13.84
CA ILE A 149 -26.97 0.63 -14.20
C ILE A 149 -27.04 -0.89 -14.29
N PRO A 150 -26.64 -1.50 -15.43
CA PRO A 150 -26.59 -2.95 -15.54
C PRO A 150 -25.50 -3.52 -14.61
N ALA A 151 -25.89 -4.47 -13.77
CA ALA A 151 -25.06 -5.09 -12.75
C ALA A 151 -25.05 -6.61 -12.90
N ASP A 152 -23.88 -7.19 -12.63
CA ASP A 152 -23.69 -8.61 -12.39
C ASP A 152 -23.80 -8.89 -10.89
N VAL A 153 -24.63 -9.85 -10.51
CA VAL A 153 -24.92 -10.17 -9.11
C VAL A 153 -24.16 -11.42 -8.71
N TYR A 154 -23.42 -11.33 -7.62
CA TYR A 154 -22.63 -12.42 -7.04
C TYR A 154 -23.18 -12.76 -5.67
N VAL A 155 -23.59 -14.01 -5.47
CA VAL A 155 -24.00 -14.52 -4.17
C VAL A 155 -22.87 -15.36 -3.60
N THR A 156 -22.36 -14.97 -2.43
CA THR A 156 -21.27 -15.63 -1.72
C THR A 156 -21.76 -16.10 -0.35
N GLU A 157 -21.65 -17.39 -0.09
CA GLU A 157 -21.85 -17.92 1.26
C GLU A 157 -20.54 -17.83 2.04
N ILE A 158 -20.58 -17.13 3.17
CA ILE A 158 -19.44 -16.96 4.06
C ILE A 158 -19.73 -17.74 5.34
N GLU A 159 -18.91 -18.77 5.61
CA GLU A 159 -19.03 -19.59 6.80
C GLU A 159 -18.98 -18.72 8.07
N GLY A 160 -19.93 -18.94 8.98
CA GLY A 160 -20.03 -18.20 10.24
C GLY A 160 -20.53 -16.76 10.14
N VAL A 161 -20.78 -16.25 8.93
CA VAL A 161 -21.25 -14.87 8.68
C VAL A 161 -22.60 -14.83 7.98
N GLY A 162 -22.85 -15.77 7.06
CA GLY A 162 -24.08 -15.88 6.28
C GLY A 162 -23.88 -15.53 4.81
N THR A 163 -24.97 -15.23 4.12
CA THR A 163 -24.96 -14.90 2.69
C THR A 163 -24.65 -13.43 2.47
N MET A 164 -23.70 -13.15 1.57
CA MET A 164 -23.39 -11.82 1.07
C MET A 164 -23.73 -11.75 -0.42
N THR A 165 -24.44 -10.70 -0.83
CA THR A 165 -24.76 -10.43 -2.23
C THR A 165 -24.04 -9.17 -2.67
N SER A 166 -23.20 -9.27 -3.70
CA SER A 166 -22.47 -8.13 -4.28
C SER A 166 -22.99 -7.84 -5.68
N TYR A 167 -23.29 -6.57 -5.94
CA TYR A 167 -23.76 -6.07 -7.23
C TYR A 167 -22.60 -5.28 -7.85
N VAL A 168 -22.06 -5.78 -8.95
CA VAL A 168 -20.87 -5.19 -9.60
C VAL A 168 -21.25 -4.72 -10.99
N GLY A 169 -20.81 -3.52 -11.38
CA GLY A 169 -21.11 -2.98 -12.71
C GLY A 169 -20.65 -3.92 -13.82
N LYS A 170 -21.54 -4.15 -14.78
CA LYS A 170 -21.36 -5.16 -15.83
C LYS A 170 -20.24 -4.79 -16.79
N ARG A 171 -19.61 -5.80 -17.38
CA ARG A 171 -18.62 -5.62 -18.45
C ARG A 171 -19.19 -4.82 -19.64
N GLY A 172 -18.42 -3.85 -20.13
CA GLY A 172 -18.80 -2.94 -21.20
C GLY A 172 -19.66 -1.75 -20.76
N SER A 173 -19.97 -1.62 -19.46
CA SER A 173 -20.63 -0.43 -18.90
C SER A 173 -19.60 0.60 -18.43
N GLU A 174 -20.04 1.83 -18.20
CA GLU A 174 -19.19 2.89 -17.64
C GLU A 174 -18.65 2.54 -16.24
N LEU A 175 -19.37 1.70 -15.48
CA LEU A 175 -19.02 1.30 -14.13
C LEU A 175 -18.52 -0.15 -14.06
N GLU A 176 -17.99 -0.70 -15.16
CA GLU A 176 -17.45 -2.05 -15.21
C GLU A 176 -16.51 -2.34 -14.02
N GLY A 177 -16.82 -3.41 -13.29
CA GLY A 177 -15.99 -3.89 -12.17
C GLY A 177 -16.13 -3.08 -10.88
N MET A 178 -16.91 -1.99 -10.85
CA MET A 178 -17.17 -1.22 -9.65
C MET A 178 -18.25 -1.89 -8.80
N LEU A 179 -18.04 -1.97 -7.49
CA LEU A 179 -19.07 -2.38 -6.55
C LEU A 179 -20.16 -1.30 -6.50
N LEU A 180 -21.39 -1.64 -6.88
CA LEU A 180 -22.52 -0.72 -6.87
C LEU A 180 -23.33 -0.84 -5.59
N LYS A 181 -23.47 -2.07 -5.09
CA LYS A 181 -24.20 -2.39 -3.86
C LYS A 181 -23.65 -3.66 -3.24
N MET A 182 -23.72 -3.73 -1.91
CA MET A 182 -23.49 -4.93 -1.14
C MET A 182 -24.66 -5.12 -0.16
N GLU A 183 -25.18 -6.33 -0.09
CA GLU A 183 -26.20 -6.75 0.86
C GLU A 183 -25.65 -7.90 1.72
N GLY A 184 -25.99 -7.89 3.01
CA GLY A 184 -25.50 -8.87 3.98
C GLY A 184 -25.33 -8.25 5.37
N PRO A 185 -24.40 -8.78 6.20
CA PRO A 185 -24.14 -8.29 7.56
C PRO A 185 -23.80 -6.79 7.61
N GLN A 186 -23.15 -6.28 6.56
CA GLN A 186 -22.99 -4.87 6.30
C GLN A 186 -23.56 -4.58 4.93
N SER A 187 -24.57 -3.72 4.87
CA SER A 187 -25.22 -3.35 3.62
C SER A 187 -24.93 -1.89 3.30
N TYR A 188 -24.55 -1.63 2.06
CA TYR A 188 -24.29 -0.27 1.57
C TYR A 188 -24.39 -0.24 0.05
N GLU A 189 -24.62 0.95 -0.49
CA GLU A 189 -24.78 1.17 -1.91
C GLU A 189 -24.13 2.48 -2.34
N LEU A 190 -23.83 2.57 -3.62
CA LEU A 190 -23.29 3.73 -4.28
C LEU A 190 -24.34 4.86 -4.24
N LYS A 191 -23.99 5.99 -3.62
CA LYS A 191 -24.91 7.12 -3.39
C LYS A 191 -25.36 7.80 -4.69
N ALA A 192 -24.45 7.90 -5.65
CA ALA A 192 -24.65 8.56 -6.93
C ALA A 192 -23.56 8.08 -7.90
N LEU A 193 -23.74 8.35 -9.19
CA LEU A 193 -22.70 8.03 -10.16
C LEU A 193 -21.38 8.76 -9.84
N PRO A 194 -20.23 8.07 -9.98
CA PRO A 194 -18.93 8.68 -9.79
C PRO A 194 -18.72 9.82 -10.77
N LYS A 195 -18.23 10.96 -10.27
CA LYS A 195 -17.86 12.11 -11.11
C LYS A 195 -16.36 12.11 -11.35
N GLU A 196 -15.97 12.61 -12.52
CA GLU A 196 -14.57 12.90 -12.80
C GLU A 196 -14.14 14.17 -12.08
N GLU A 197 -13.03 14.07 -11.37
CA GLU A 197 -12.45 15.12 -10.57
C GLU A 197 -10.94 15.16 -10.80
N SER A 198 -10.36 16.35 -10.68
CA SER A 198 -8.91 16.52 -10.71
C SER A 198 -8.35 16.35 -9.31
N PHE A 199 -7.43 15.40 -9.14
CA PHE A 199 -6.72 15.16 -7.90
C PHE A 199 -5.30 15.69 -8.03
N GLU A 200 -4.92 16.57 -7.12
CA GLU A 200 -3.53 17.01 -6.99
C GLU A 200 -2.73 16.01 -6.17
N LEU A 201 -1.62 15.54 -6.75
CA LEU A 201 -0.60 14.77 -6.08
C LEU A 201 0.59 15.68 -5.74
N GLU A 202 1.23 15.40 -4.61
CA GLU A 202 2.53 15.95 -4.29
C GLU A 202 3.51 15.54 -5.39
N ASP A 203 4.16 16.53 -6.00
CA ASP A 203 5.34 16.30 -6.82
C ASP A 203 6.55 16.81 -6.04
N GLU A 204 7.61 16.00 -6.00
CA GLU A 204 8.93 16.49 -5.61
C GLU A 204 9.95 16.24 -6.73
N GLY A 205 9.50 16.26 -7.99
CA GLY A 205 10.38 16.51 -9.12
C GLY A 205 11.05 17.89 -8.99
N GLU A 206 12.16 18.10 -9.70
CA GLU A 206 13.03 19.28 -9.58
C GLU A 206 12.31 20.64 -9.79
N ASP A 207 11.12 20.64 -10.41
CA ASP A 207 10.36 21.84 -10.76
C ASP A 207 9.24 22.22 -9.75
N GLY A 208 8.98 21.42 -8.71
CA GLY A 208 7.98 21.73 -7.67
C GLY A 208 6.53 21.87 -8.16
N LYS A 209 6.19 21.35 -9.35
CA LYS A 209 4.85 21.44 -9.95
C LYS A 209 4.00 20.24 -9.55
N LYS A 210 2.91 20.46 -8.82
CA LYS A 210 1.95 19.39 -8.47
C LYS A 210 1.45 18.66 -9.72
N LEU A 211 1.46 17.32 -9.68
CA LEU A 211 0.88 16.49 -10.72
C LEU A 211 -0.65 16.45 -10.55
N GLN A 212 -1.39 16.84 -11.58
CA GLN A 212 -2.83 16.67 -11.63
C GLN A 212 -3.19 15.35 -12.31
N VAL A 213 -4.02 14.54 -11.65
CA VAL A 213 -4.52 13.27 -12.16
C VAL A 213 -6.03 13.32 -12.23
N VAL A 214 -6.59 12.96 -13.39
CA VAL A 214 -8.04 12.75 -13.53
C VAL A 214 -8.41 11.45 -12.86
N ALA A 215 -9.36 11.54 -11.93
CA ALA A 215 -9.82 10.42 -11.14
C ALA A 215 -11.35 10.40 -11.06
N ARG A 216 -11.93 9.26 -10.71
CA ARG A 216 -13.36 9.10 -10.47
C ARG A 216 -13.59 8.69 -9.03
N ARG A 217 -14.39 9.47 -8.30
CA ARG A 217 -14.71 9.24 -6.89
C ARG A 217 -16.08 8.60 -6.74
N ALA A 218 -16.12 7.42 -6.13
CA ALA A 218 -17.34 6.71 -5.75
C ALA A 218 -17.57 6.89 -4.24
N GLU A 219 -18.79 7.25 -3.84
CA GLU A 219 -19.18 7.41 -2.44
C GLU A 219 -20.34 6.49 -2.07
N TYR A 220 -20.25 5.86 -0.91
CA TYR A 220 -21.22 4.87 -0.47
C TYR A 220 -22.03 5.36 0.74
N THR A 221 -23.23 4.81 0.92
CA THR A 221 -24.17 5.18 1.99
C THR A 221 -23.62 4.97 3.40
N ASN A 222 -22.67 4.04 3.58
CA ASN A 222 -21.97 3.81 4.85
C ASN A 222 -20.83 4.81 5.14
N GLY A 223 -20.64 5.83 4.31
CA GLY A 223 -19.57 6.82 4.46
C GLY A 223 -18.21 6.39 3.89
N GLN A 224 -18.12 5.23 3.24
CA GLN A 224 -16.92 4.85 2.50
C GLN A 224 -16.81 5.65 1.20
N SER A 225 -15.58 5.93 0.77
CA SER A 225 -15.29 6.49 -0.54
C SER A 225 -14.09 5.79 -1.18
N ILE A 226 -14.16 5.62 -2.49
CA ILE A 226 -13.12 5.00 -3.31
C ILE A 226 -12.86 5.90 -4.51
N THR A 227 -11.63 6.35 -4.67
CA THR A 227 -11.18 7.16 -5.80
C THR A 227 -10.31 6.33 -6.71
N THR A 228 -10.74 6.22 -7.96
CA THR A 228 -10.08 5.43 -9.00
C THR A 228 -9.35 6.33 -9.99
N CYS A 229 -8.20 5.90 -10.52
CA CYS A 229 -7.49 6.67 -11.54
C CYS A 229 -6.85 5.80 -12.61
N LYS A 230 -6.66 6.37 -13.80
CA LYS A 230 -6.05 5.69 -14.96
C LYS A 230 -4.56 5.98 -15.12
N HIS A 231 -3.90 6.55 -14.10
CA HIS A 231 -2.49 6.90 -14.19
C HIS A 231 -1.62 5.64 -14.42
N PRO A 232 -0.66 5.64 -15.37
CA PRO A 232 0.13 4.45 -15.70
C PRO A 232 0.87 3.84 -14.51
N VAL A 233 1.44 4.69 -13.65
CA VAL A 233 2.13 4.25 -12.42
C VAL A 233 1.13 3.60 -11.44
N ALA A 234 -0.07 4.16 -11.28
CA ALA A 234 -1.09 3.56 -10.43
C ALA A 234 -1.55 2.20 -10.98
N LYS A 235 -1.68 2.06 -12.30
CA LYS A 235 -1.94 0.77 -12.97
C LYS A 235 -0.83 -0.25 -12.72
N ALA A 236 0.43 0.15 -12.88
CA ALA A 236 1.59 -0.72 -12.68
C ALA A 236 1.73 -1.28 -11.26
N PHE A 237 1.13 -0.63 -10.26
CA PHE A 237 1.13 -1.08 -8.86
C PHE A 237 -0.22 -1.61 -8.38
N ASN A 238 -1.17 -1.88 -9.29
CA ASN A 238 -2.54 -2.28 -8.96
C ASN A 238 -3.26 -1.33 -7.98
N LEU A 239 -2.94 -0.04 -8.05
CA LEU A 239 -3.51 1.03 -7.21
C LEU A 239 -4.68 1.76 -7.91
N GLN A 240 -5.19 1.22 -9.03
CA GLN A 240 -6.21 1.87 -9.86
C GLN A 240 -7.49 2.18 -9.07
N HIS A 241 -7.76 1.43 -8.00
CA HIS A 241 -8.91 1.62 -7.11
C HIS A 241 -8.54 2.22 -5.75
N MET A 242 -7.35 2.80 -5.60
CA MET A 242 -6.82 3.25 -4.31
C MET A 242 -6.13 4.61 -4.38
N LEU A 243 -6.43 5.46 -5.37
CA LEU A 243 -5.90 6.83 -5.37
C LEU A 243 -6.26 7.53 -4.05
N GLU A 244 -7.49 7.31 -3.60
CA GLU A 244 -7.93 7.57 -2.24
C GLU A 244 -8.92 6.47 -1.83
N TYR A 245 -8.81 5.95 -0.61
CA TYR A 245 -9.75 5.04 0.01
C TYR A 245 -10.04 5.57 1.40
N SER A 246 -11.30 5.91 1.69
CA SER A 246 -11.70 6.39 3.01
C SER A 246 -12.82 5.54 3.57
N THR A 247 -12.75 5.32 4.87
CA THR A 247 -13.82 4.82 5.73
C THR A 247 -14.00 5.80 6.89
N PRO A 248 -15.01 5.64 7.75
CA PRO A 248 -15.15 6.46 8.95
C PRO A 248 -13.96 6.42 9.92
N VAL A 249 -13.08 5.41 9.83
CA VAL A 249 -11.98 5.20 10.78
C VAL A 249 -10.58 5.29 10.16
N MET A 250 -10.48 5.30 8.83
CA MET A 250 -9.21 5.26 8.11
C MET A 250 -9.31 6.00 6.78
N THR A 251 -8.24 6.69 6.41
CA THR A 251 -8.04 7.22 5.06
C THR A 251 -6.67 6.76 4.54
N MET A 252 -6.67 6.16 3.37
CA MET A 252 -5.47 5.87 2.58
C MET A 252 -5.48 6.77 1.35
N LYS A 253 -4.38 7.45 1.06
CA LYS A 253 -4.27 8.36 -0.07
C LYS A 253 -2.93 8.19 -0.75
N ILE A 254 -2.91 7.98 -2.06
CA ILE A 254 -1.69 8.13 -2.84
C ILE A 254 -1.35 9.62 -2.87
N VAL A 255 -0.16 9.96 -2.41
CA VAL A 255 0.32 11.33 -2.37
C VAL A 255 1.29 11.62 -3.51
N SER A 256 1.93 10.61 -4.11
CA SER A 256 2.89 10.81 -5.19
C SER A 256 2.94 9.60 -6.12
N LEU A 257 3.07 9.85 -7.42
CA LEU A 257 3.26 8.88 -8.49
C LEU A 257 4.41 9.37 -9.38
N ARG A 258 5.51 8.62 -9.43
CA ARG A 258 6.77 9.03 -10.07
C ARG A 258 7.27 8.02 -11.10
N THR A 259 8.12 8.51 -12.00
CA THR A 259 8.74 7.72 -13.09
C THR A 259 10.27 7.82 -13.12
N ASP A 260 10.87 8.47 -12.13
CA ASP A 260 12.29 8.81 -12.03
C ASP A 260 12.97 8.19 -10.80
N ALA A 261 12.36 7.17 -10.18
CA ALA A 261 12.90 6.53 -8.99
C ALA A 261 14.27 5.90 -9.26
N LYS A 262 15.22 6.16 -8.36
CA LYS A 262 16.60 5.66 -8.46
C LYS A 262 16.87 4.70 -7.31
N LYS A 263 17.73 3.72 -7.59
CA LYS A 263 18.29 2.82 -6.57
C LYS A 263 19.04 3.64 -5.52
N THR A 264 18.78 3.35 -4.25
CA THR A 264 19.42 4.04 -3.12
C THR A 264 20.16 3.08 -2.19
N LEU A 265 19.81 1.80 -2.24
CA LEU A 265 20.47 0.75 -1.47
C LEU A 265 21.55 0.08 -2.32
N THR A 266 22.74 -0.05 -1.74
CA THR A 266 23.82 -0.82 -2.34
C THR A 266 23.68 -2.27 -1.93
N TRP A 267 23.43 -3.14 -2.91
CA TRP A 267 23.51 -4.57 -2.67
C TRP A 267 25.00 -4.89 -2.51
N GLY A 268 25.44 -5.13 -1.27
CA GLY A 268 26.79 -5.64 -1.04
C GLY A 268 26.98 -6.92 -1.86
N GLU A 269 28.13 -7.00 -2.55
CA GLU A 269 28.61 -8.18 -3.28
C GLU A 269 28.78 -9.38 -2.34
#